data_AF-G5IIL9-F1
#
_entry.id   AF-G5IIL9-F1
#
_cell.length_a   1.000
_cell.length_b   1.000
_cell.length_c   1.000
_cell.angle_alpha   90.00
_cell.angle_beta   90.00
_cell.angle_gamma   90.00
#
_symmetry.space_group_name_H-M   'P 1'
#
loop_
_entity.id
_entity.type
_entity.pdbx_description
1 polymer ?
#
loop_
_entity_poly.entity_id
_entity_poly.type
_entity_poly.pdbx_seq_one_letter_code
_entity_poly.pdbx_strand_id
1 'polypeptide(L)'
;MFTMYAVCASGIGTSLFSRKLIQDAVRELGYDTSDIRVSCIGVQEAIGTNTDVFVTGSTIAKNIPDMPGVEKVIVVNMINDLVGMKKALEPVLEKAEMAGKVKKL
;
A
#
# COMPACT_ATOMS: atom_id res chain seq x y z
N MET A 1 -9.28 2.57 -11.35
CA MET A 1 -9.05 1.47 -10.40
C MET A 1 -7.68 1.70 -9.79
N PHE A 2 -7.64 2.02 -8.49
CA PHE A 2 -6.44 2.39 -7.75
C PHE A 2 -5.68 1.14 -7.35
N THR A 3 -4.39 1.08 -7.65
CA THR A 3 -3.56 -0.11 -7.43
C THR A 3 -2.53 0.15 -6.33
N MET A 4 -2.47 -0.78 -5.38
CA MET A 4 -1.49 -0.76 -4.30
C MET A 4 -0.75 -2.09 -4.23
N TYR A 5 0.58 -2.02 -4.16
CA TYR A 5 1.41 -3.20 -3.94
C TYR A 5 2.07 -3.17 -2.57
N ALA A 6 1.82 -4.20 -1.78
CA ALA A 6 2.60 -4.51 -0.61
C ALA A 6 3.93 -5.12 -1.04
N VAL A 7 5.04 -4.42 -0.81
CA VAL A 7 6.38 -4.90 -1.13
C VAL A 7 7.01 -5.49 0.12
N CYS A 8 7.18 -6.81 0.12
CA CYS A 8 7.71 -7.58 1.24
C CYS A 8 8.96 -8.36 0.81
N ALA A 9 9.95 -8.47 1.69
CA ALA A 9 11.09 -9.37 1.47
C ALA A 9 10.83 -10.81 1.94
N SER A 10 9.71 -11.03 2.66
CA SER A 10 9.56 -12.15 3.59
C SER A 10 8.43 -13.11 3.19
N GLY A 11 8.58 -13.90 2.12
CA GLY A 11 7.74 -15.08 1.85
C GLY A 11 6.21 -14.87 1.71
N ILE A 12 5.50 -15.98 1.46
CA ILE A 12 4.06 -16.01 1.18
C ILE A 12 3.22 -15.56 2.41
N GLY A 13 3.66 -15.90 3.62
CA GLY A 13 2.93 -15.63 4.86
C GLY A 13 2.82 -14.13 5.17
N THR A 14 3.93 -13.39 5.15
CA THR A 14 3.92 -11.94 5.41
C THR A 14 3.10 -11.19 4.36
N SER A 15 3.15 -11.64 3.11
CA SER A 15 2.38 -11.06 2.00
C SER A 15 0.86 -11.11 2.26
N LEU A 16 0.34 -12.24 2.74
CA LEU A 16 -1.09 -12.39 3.06
C LEU A 16 -1.53 -11.45 4.20
N PHE A 17 -0.74 -11.36 5.27
CA PHE A 17 -1.04 -10.47 6.39
C PHE A 17 -0.97 -9.00 5.99
N SER A 18 0.03 -8.61 5.20
CA SER A 18 0.16 -7.24 4.71
C SER A 18 -1.00 -6.83 3.82
N ARG A 19 -1.43 -7.70 2.91
CA ARG A 19 -2.60 -7.44 2.07
C ARG A 19 -3.85 -7.22 2.92
N LYS A 20 -4.10 -8.12 3.87
CA LYS A 20 -5.25 -8.02 4.76
C LYS A 20 -5.20 -6.73 5.59
N LEU A 21 -4.04 -6.40 6.15
CA LEU A 21 -3.85 -5.20 6.96
C LEU A 21 -4.12 -3.91 6.18
N ILE A 22 -3.67 -3.82 4.93
CA ILE A 22 -3.96 -2.68 4.04
C ILE A 22 -5.46 -2.60 3.76
N GLN A 23 -6.11 -3.73 3.44
CA GLN A 23 -7.55 -3.76 3.18
C GLN A 23 -8.38 -3.36 4.41
N ASP A 24 -8.01 -3.86 5.59
CA ASP A 24 -8.64 -3.51 6.86
C ASP A 24 -8.44 -2.01 7.16
N ALA A 25 -7.25 -1.46 6.93
CA ALA A 25 -6.97 -0.03 7.10
C ALA A 25 -7.81 0.86 6.18
N VAL A 26 -7.90 0.51 4.89
CA VAL A 26 -8.72 1.22 3.90
C VAL A 26 -10.18 1.23 4.31
N ARG A 27 -10.71 0.08 4.75
CA ARG A 27 -12.10 -0.07 5.19
C ARG A 27 -12.39 0.74 6.45
N GLU A 28 -11.47 0.71 7.42
CA GLU A 28 -11.55 1.49 8.68
C GLU A 28 -11.47 3.00 8.47
N LEU A 29 -10.83 3.45 7.40
CA LEU A 29 -10.81 4.85 6.98
C LEU A 29 -12.07 5.26 6.20
N GLY A 30 -12.98 4.30 5.94
CA GLY A 30 -14.25 4.53 5.28
C GLY A 30 -14.18 4.55 3.75
N TYR A 31 -13.15 3.98 3.13
CA TYR A 31 -13.02 3.96 1.67
C TYR A 31 -13.67 2.71 1.05
N ASP A 32 -14.22 2.86 -0.15
CA ASP A 32 -14.74 1.74 -0.94
C ASP A 32 -13.59 0.88 -1.45
N THR A 33 -13.58 -0.38 -1.02
CA THR A 33 -12.54 -1.36 -1.38
C THR A 33 -12.72 -1.91 -2.80
N SER A 34 -13.87 -1.66 -3.46
CA SER A 34 -14.16 -2.10 -4.83
C SER A 34 -13.29 -1.39 -5.87
N ASP A 35 -12.96 -0.12 -5.61
CA ASP A 35 -12.10 0.70 -6.47
C ASP A 35 -10.59 0.48 -6.21
N ILE A 36 -10.26 -0.31 -5.17
CA ILE A 36 -8.90 -0.49 -4.65
C ILE A 36 -8.43 -1.94 -4.83
N ARG A 37 -7.38 -2.13 -5.62
CA ARG A 37 -6.72 -3.43 -5.79
C ARG A 37 -5.43 -3.47 -4.97
N VAL A 38 -5.40 -4.35 -3.96
CA VAL A 38 -4.19 -4.64 -3.18
C VAL A 38 -3.58 -5.97 -3.65
N SER A 39 -2.29 -5.95 -3.99
CA SER A 39 -1.51 -7.13 -4.37
C SER A 39 -0.15 -7.14 -3.65
N CYS A 40 0.57 -8.25 -3.73
CA CYS A 40 1.87 -8.39 -3.08
C CYS A 40 2.93 -8.76 -4.12
N ILE A 41 4.10 -8.15 -4.01
CA ILE A 41 5.24 -8.41 -4.89
C ILE A 41 6.55 -8.36 -4.11
N GLY A 42 7.59 -8.98 -4.67
CA GLY A 42 8.95 -8.84 -4.19
C GLY A 42 9.59 -7.50 -4.57
N VAL A 43 10.71 -7.18 -3.92
CA VAL A 43 11.49 -5.95 -4.19
C VAL A 43 11.96 -5.89 -5.65
N GLN A 44 12.36 -7.03 -6.21
CA GLN A 44 12.85 -7.13 -7.59
C GLN A 44 11.73 -6.89 -8.60
N GLU A 45 10.52 -7.38 -8.31
CA GLU A 45 9.33 -7.18 -9.14
C GLU A 45 8.80 -5.75 -9.05
N ALA A 46 8.99 -5.07 -7.91
CA ALA A 46 8.62 -3.66 -7.76
C ALA A 46 9.38 -2.76 -8.75
N ILE A 47 10.58 -3.15 -9.16
CA ILE A 47 11.39 -2.42 -10.15
C ILE A 47 10.75 -2.60 -11.53
N GLY A 48 10.13 -1.53 -12.05
CA GLY A 48 9.47 -1.53 -13.36
C GLY A 48 7.98 -1.90 -13.32
N THR A 49 7.42 -2.15 -12.14
CA THR A 49 5.96 -2.29 -11.97
C THR A 49 5.31 -0.92 -11.90
N ASN A 50 4.32 -0.69 -12.75
CA ASN A 50 3.51 0.53 -12.72
C ASN A 50 2.37 0.36 -11.70
N THR A 51 2.28 1.27 -10.73
CA THR A 51 1.23 1.26 -9.70
C THR A 51 1.01 2.66 -9.16
N ASP A 52 -0.10 2.89 -8.46
CA ASP A 52 -0.31 4.17 -7.79
C ASP A 52 0.51 4.25 -6.50
N VAL A 53 0.61 3.14 -5.75
CA VAL A 53 1.26 3.12 -4.43
C VAL A 53 2.05 1.85 -4.17
N PHE A 54 3.28 2.00 -3.68
CA PHE A 54 4.01 0.93 -3.01
C PHE A 54 3.91 1.09 -1.50
N VAL A 55 3.44 0.07 -0.80
CA VAL A 55 3.41 0.00 0.66
C VAL A 55 4.51 -0.94 1.12
N THR A 56 5.42 -0.48 1.95
CA THR A 56 6.56 -1.31 2.38
C THR A 56 7.08 -0.92 3.77
N GLY A 57 7.93 -1.78 4.33
CA GLY A 57 8.66 -1.51 5.57
C GLY A 57 9.87 -0.59 5.34
N SER A 58 10.25 0.19 6.34
CA SER A 58 11.42 1.10 6.29
C SER A 58 12.73 0.40 5.84
N THR A 59 12.94 -0.84 6.28
CA THR A 59 14.11 -1.64 5.90
C THR A 59 14.18 -1.97 4.41
N ILE A 60 13.02 -2.11 3.76
CA ILE A 60 12.90 -2.49 2.35
C ILE A 60 12.74 -1.27 1.45
N ALA A 61 12.16 -0.19 1.95
CA ALA A 61 11.94 1.07 1.22
C ALA A 61 13.20 1.60 0.52
N LYS A 62 14.37 1.45 1.15
CA LYS A 62 15.67 1.86 0.60
C LYS A 62 16.11 1.10 -0.67
N ASN A 63 15.55 -0.08 -0.90
CA ASN A 63 15.87 -0.93 -2.04
C ASN A 63 14.88 -0.75 -3.20
N ILE A 64 13.79 0.01 -2.99
CA ILE A 64 12.81 0.33 -4.03
C ILE A 64 13.22 1.71 -4.59
N PRO A 65 13.56 1.83 -5.89
CA PRO A 65 13.87 3.13 -6.47
C PRO A 65 12.64 4.04 -6.43
N ASP A 66 12.87 5.36 -6.34
CA ASP A 66 11.78 6.33 -6.53
C ASP A 66 11.41 6.39 -8.01
N MET A 67 10.11 6.31 -8.30
CA MET A 67 9.58 6.29 -9.66
C MET A 67 8.60 7.46 -9.84
N PRO A 68 8.66 8.18 -10.97
CA PRO A 68 7.79 9.31 -11.22
C PRO A 68 6.32 8.85 -11.29
N GLY A 69 5.46 9.48 -10.50
CA GLY A 69 4.03 9.18 -10.45
C GLY A 69 3.64 8.02 -9.53
N VAL A 70 4.59 7.41 -8.82
CA VAL A 70 4.33 6.33 -7.85
C VAL A 70 4.62 6.81 -6.43
N GLU A 71 3.63 6.74 -5.55
CA GLU A 71 3.80 7.13 -4.14
C GLU A 71 4.33 5.95 -3.32
N LYS A 72 5.31 6.19 -2.45
CA LYS A 72 5.90 5.17 -1.58
C LYS A 72 5.46 5.40 -0.15
N VAL A 73 4.63 4.51 0.36
CA VAL A 73 4.15 4.49 1.74
C VAL A 73 5.05 3.59 2.57
N ILE A 74 5.69 4.19 3.56
CA ILE A 74 6.58 3.48 4.49
C ILE A 74 5.85 3.29 5.80
N VAL A 75 5.68 2.04 6.22
CA VAL A 75 5.14 1.69 7.53
C VAL A 75 6.17 0.96 8.37
N VAL A 76 6.00 1.03 9.70
CA VAL A 76 6.92 0.39 10.63
C VAL A 76 6.71 -1.13 10.64
N ASN A 77 5.45 -1.59 10.60
CA ASN A 77 5.12 -3.00 10.66
C ASN A 77 3.97 -3.35 9.70
N MET A 78 4.27 -4.23 8.75
CA MET A 78 3.37 -4.66 7.68
C MET A 78 2.48 -5.86 8.06
N ILE A 79 2.49 -6.32 9.32
CA ILE A 79 1.84 -7.56 9.74
C ILE A 79 0.71 -7.32 10.74
N ASN A 80 0.94 -6.49 11.77
CA ASN A 80 -0.02 -6.34 12.88
C ASN A 80 -0.21 -4.90 13.39
N ASP A 81 0.27 -3.88 12.67
CA ASP A 81 0.13 -2.48 13.06
C ASP A 81 -0.91 -1.74 12.21
N LEU A 82 -2.18 -1.96 12.53
CA LEU A 82 -3.30 -1.33 11.82
C LEU A 82 -3.31 0.20 12.01
N VAL A 83 -2.94 0.68 13.21
CA VAL A 83 -2.94 2.11 13.52
C VAL A 83 -1.87 2.83 12.71
N GLY A 84 -0.65 2.27 12.66
CA GLY A 84 0.43 2.78 11.82
C GLY A 84 0.09 2.72 10.33
N MET A 85 -0.52 1.63 9.88
CA MET A 85 -0.98 1.48 8.50
C MET A 85 -2.00 2.56 8.11
N LYS A 86 -3.01 2.81 8.96
CA LYS A 86 -4.00 3.87 8.74
C LYS A 86 -3.36 5.24 8.61
N LYS A 87 -2.52 5.62 9.58
CA LYS A 87 -1.84 6.93 9.56
C LYS A 87 -0.97 7.14 8.32
N ALA A 88 -0.37 6.07 7.81
CA ALA A 88 0.47 6.14 6.62
C ALA A 88 -0.35 6.16 5.31
N LEU A 89 -1.48 5.46 5.26
CA LEU A 89 -2.34 5.40 4.08
C LEU A 89 -3.30 6.58 3.97
N GLU A 90 -3.74 7.18 5.08
CA GLU A 90 -4.66 8.31 5.12
C GLU A 90 -4.29 9.44 4.16
N PRO A 91 -3.07 10.03 4.19
CA PRO A 91 -2.73 11.11 3.27
C PRO A 91 -2.68 10.68 1.80
N VAL A 92 -2.44 9.40 1.53
CA VAL A 92 -2.39 8.86 0.16
C VAL A 92 -3.80 8.63 -0.40
N LEU A 93 -4.70 8.11 0.44
CA LEU A 93 -6.09 7.91 0.09
C LEU A 93 -6.83 9.24 -0.06
N GLU A 94 -6.56 10.25 0.77
CA GLU A 94 -7.11 11.60 0.62
C GLU A 94 -6.69 12.24 -0.71
N LYS A 95 -5.41 12.14 -1.09
CA LYS A 95 -4.94 12.61 -2.41
C LYS A 95 -5.61 11.85 -3.56
N ALA A 96 -5.75 10.53 -3.42
CA ALA A 96 -6.40 9.70 -4.42
C ALA A 96 -7.89 10.02 -4.55
N GLU A 97 -8.55 10.38 -3.46
CA GLU A 97 -9.95 10.83 -3.42
C GLU A 97 -10.11 12.19 -4.12
N MET A 98 -9.24 13.16 -3.81
CA MET A 98 -9.22 14.45 -4.49
C MET A 98 -8.95 14.31 -6.00
N ALA A 99 -8.19 13.30 -6.40
CA ALA A 99 -7.94 12.96 -7.81
C ALA A 99 -9.08 12.12 -8.45
N GLY A 100 -10.13 11.77 -7.70
CA GLY A 100 -11.27 10.97 -8.17
C GLY A 100 -10.94 9.50 -8.45
N LYS A 101 -9.82 8.99 -7.92
CA LYS A 101 -9.38 7.60 -8.13
C LYS A 101 -9.97 6.59 -7.14
N VAL A 102 -10.34 7.06 -5.94
CA VAL A 102 -11.00 6.27 -4.88
C VAL A 102 -12.18 7.07 -4.32
N LYS A 103 -13.13 6.37 -3.69
CA LYS A 103 -14.33 6.98 -3.10
C LYS A 103 -14.44 6.62 -1.64
N LYS A 104 -14.89 7.58 -0.84
CA LYS A 104 -15.32 7.36 0.54
C LYS A 104 -16.78 6.90 0.57
N LEU A 105 -17.10 5.95 1.44
CA LEU A 105 -18.44 5.42 1.69
C LEU A 105 -19.24 6.36 2.60
#